data_AF-A0A3C1T663-F1
#
_entry.id   AF-A0A3C1T663-F1
#
_cell.length_a   1.000
_cell.length_b   1.000
_cell.length_c   1.000
_cell.angle_alpha   90.00
_cell.angle_beta   90.00
_cell.angle_gamma   90.00
#
_symmetry.space_group_name_H-M   'P 1'
#
loop_
_entity.id
_entity.type
_entity.pdbx_description
1 polymer ?
#
loop_
_entity_poly.entity_id
_entity_poly.type
_entity_poly.pdbx_seq_one_letter_code
_entity_poly.pdbx_strand_id
1 'polypeptide(L)'
;SKDSLGKVKSTSSAKYNDKGEQIEFSNTKITKDSTTTKVTKYTYEAHDDKGNWTQRTEWNDKGKATKIIKRTFAYRKEEAKK
;
A
#
# COMPACT_ATOMS: atom_id res chain seq x y z
N SER A 1 -11.96 -8.92 8.19
CA SER A 1 -13.02 -9.67 8.91
C SER A 1 -12.42 -10.36 10.13
N LYS A 2 -13.11 -10.38 11.27
CA LYS A 2 -12.98 -11.47 12.24
C LYS A 2 -14.27 -11.64 13.03
N ASP A 3 -14.44 -12.87 13.48
CA ASP A 3 -15.67 -13.57 13.80
C ASP A 3 -16.05 -13.47 15.29
N SER A 4 -17.13 -14.16 15.66
CA SER A 4 -17.81 -14.16 16.96
C SER A 4 -16.95 -14.59 18.17
N LEU A 5 -15.63 -14.74 18.02
CA LEU A 5 -14.68 -15.28 18.98
C LEU A 5 -13.51 -14.33 19.34
N GLY A 6 -13.64 -13.02 19.06
CA GLY A 6 -12.70 -12.00 19.59
C GLY A 6 -11.39 -11.84 18.82
N LYS A 7 -11.44 -11.97 17.50
CA LYS A 7 -10.24 -11.98 16.67
C LYS A 7 -10.07 -10.60 15.94
N VAL A 8 -8.82 -10.09 15.80
CA VAL A 8 -8.30 -8.99 14.91
C VAL A 8 -9.00 -8.68 13.54
N LYS A 9 -10.04 -7.84 13.49
CA LYS A 9 -10.67 -7.49 12.20
C LYS A 9 -9.74 -6.55 11.39
N SER A 10 -9.24 -7.02 10.25
CA SER A 10 -8.55 -6.17 9.26
C SER A 10 -9.50 -5.82 8.12
N THR A 11 -9.45 -4.56 7.68
CA THR A 11 -10.11 -4.07 6.46
C THR A 11 -9.11 -3.25 5.67
N SER A 12 -8.98 -3.54 4.37
CA SER A 12 -8.11 -2.79 3.47
C SER A 12 -8.89 -2.26 2.28
N SER A 13 -8.45 -1.13 1.75
CA SER A 13 -8.94 -0.56 0.50
C SER A 13 -7.77 -0.11 -0.37
N ALA A 14 -7.99 -0.12 -1.68
CA ALA A 14 -7.04 0.37 -2.66
C ALA A 14 -7.78 1.23 -3.68
N LYS A 15 -7.11 2.28 -4.17
CA LYS A 15 -7.56 3.09 -5.31
C LYS A 15 -6.55 2.95 -6.43
N TYR A 16 -7.05 2.95 -7.65
CA TYR A 16 -6.26 2.80 -8.87
C TYR A 16 -6.54 4.00 -9.79
N ASN A 17 -5.55 4.37 -10.60
CA ASN A 17 -5.75 5.32 -11.69
C ASN A 17 -6.35 4.64 -12.94
N ASP A 18 -6.56 5.41 -14.00
CA ASP A 18 -7.14 4.91 -15.27
C ASP A 18 -6.26 3.88 -16.00
N LYS A 19 -4.96 3.81 -15.64
CA LYS A 19 -4.02 2.81 -16.15
C LYS A 19 -4.03 1.51 -15.35
N GLY A 20 -4.82 1.44 -14.28
CA GLY A 20 -4.86 0.30 -13.35
C GLY A 20 -3.69 0.29 -12.35
N GLU A 21 -2.92 1.36 -12.24
CA GLU A 21 -1.82 1.47 -11.27
C GLU A 21 -2.38 1.91 -9.91
N GLN A 22 -1.89 1.29 -8.83
CA GLN A 22 -2.37 1.60 -7.48
C GLN A 22 -1.83 2.97 -7.04
N ILE A 23 -2.72 3.89 -6.65
CA ILE A 23 -2.36 5.25 -6.21
C ILE A 23 -2.56 5.48 -4.71
N GLU A 24 -3.39 4.66 -4.07
CA GLU A 24 -3.64 4.73 -2.63
C GLU A 24 -3.86 3.33 -2.06
N PHE A 25 -3.38 3.13 -0.84
CA PHE A 25 -3.71 1.98 -0.01
C PHE A 25 -4.07 2.45 1.38
N SER A 26 -5.11 1.86 1.96
CA SER A 26 -5.41 2.00 3.38
C SER A 26 -5.61 0.62 3.98
N ASN A 27 -5.05 0.41 5.17
CA ASN A 27 -5.34 -0.75 5.99
C ASN A 27 -5.65 -0.32 7.41
N THR A 28 -6.79 -0.80 7.90
CA THR A 28 -7.24 -0.63 9.28
C THR A 28 -7.19 -1.98 9.96
N LYS A 29 -6.41 -2.08 11.02
CA LYS A 29 -6.29 -3.28 11.85
C LYS A 29 -6.83 -2.99 13.24
N ILE A 30 -7.86 -3.72 13.63
CA ILE A 30 -8.42 -3.74 14.99
C ILE A 30 -7.74 -4.91 15.73
N THR A 31 -7.11 -4.70 16.88
CA THR A 31 -6.45 -5.76 17.66
C THR A 31 -7.40 -6.46 18.64
N LYS A 32 -6.94 -7.54 19.29
CA LYS A 32 -7.75 -8.46 20.13
C LYS A 32 -8.42 -7.78 21.32
N ASP A 33 -7.83 -6.70 21.79
CA ASP A 33 -8.31 -5.81 22.85
C ASP A 33 -9.32 -4.75 22.35
N SER A 34 -9.59 -4.67 21.03
CA SER A 34 -10.51 -3.72 20.36
C SER A 34 -10.26 -2.23 20.62
N THR A 35 -9.27 -1.88 21.45
CA THR A 35 -8.91 -0.52 21.84
C THR A 35 -7.93 0.13 20.87
N THR A 36 -7.07 -0.67 20.21
CA THR A 36 -6.07 -0.13 19.29
C THR A 36 -6.51 -0.31 17.85
N THR A 37 -6.84 0.79 17.20
CA THR A 37 -7.05 0.86 15.75
C THR A 37 -5.78 1.40 15.10
N LYS A 38 -5.05 0.55 14.40
CA LYS A 38 -3.92 1.01 13.58
C LYS A 38 -4.39 1.26 12.16
N VAL A 39 -4.41 2.52 11.75
CA VAL A 39 -4.59 2.92 10.35
C VAL A 39 -3.21 3.13 9.75
N THR A 40 -2.98 2.50 8.60
CA THR A 40 -1.79 2.75 7.79
C THR A 40 -2.25 3.16 6.41
N LYS A 41 -1.84 4.35 5.97
CA LYS A 41 -2.15 4.86 4.65
C LYS A 41 -0.88 5.01 3.84
N TYR A 42 -0.91 4.55 2.59
CA TYR A 42 0.13 4.78 1.60
C TYR A 42 -0.46 5.53 0.42
N THR A 43 0.33 6.46 -0.13
CA THR A 43 0.12 7.04 -1.45
C THR A 43 1.28 6.65 -2.34
N TYR A 44 1.01 6.41 -3.62
CA TYR A 44 2.02 6.01 -4.61
C TYR A 44 2.05 7.09 -5.69
N GLU A 45 3.06 7.96 -5.63
CA GLU A 45 3.07 9.21 -6.39
C GLU A 45 3.72 9.07 -7.77
N ALA A 46 4.54 8.03 -7.96
CA ALA A 46 5.27 7.82 -9.21
C ALA A 46 5.34 6.33 -9.55
N HIS A 47 5.30 6.04 -10.84
CA HIS A 47 5.43 4.71 -11.41
C HIS A 47 6.45 4.74 -12.55
N ASP A 48 7.08 3.61 -12.84
CA ASP A 48 7.91 3.45 -14.04
C ASP A 48 7.08 3.10 -15.28
N ASP A 49 7.75 2.94 -16.41
CA ASP A 49 7.16 2.60 -17.70
C ASP A 49 6.43 1.24 -17.72
N LYS A 50 6.74 0.37 -16.77
CA LYS A 50 6.08 -0.94 -16.58
C LYS A 50 5.00 -0.91 -15.50
N GLY A 51 4.66 0.26 -14.97
CA GLY A 51 3.63 0.45 -13.96
C GLY A 51 4.05 0.05 -12.54
N ASN A 52 5.34 -0.11 -12.26
CA ASN A 52 5.82 -0.35 -10.89
C ASN A 52 5.96 0.96 -10.15
N TRP A 53 5.42 1.06 -8.94
CA TRP A 53 5.58 2.28 -8.16
C TRP A 53 7.06 2.53 -7.81
N THR A 54 7.51 3.75 -8.06
CA THR A 54 8.87 4.24 -7.82
C THR A 54 8.94 5.23 -6.67
N GLN A 55 7.80 5.78 -6.23
CA GLN A 55 7.70 6.60 -5.03
C GLN A 55 6.47 6.23 -4.21
N ARG A 56 6.64 6.12 -2.89
CA ARG A 56 5.55 5.89 -1.94
C ARG A 56 5.74 6.72 -0.68
N THR A 57 4.71 7.42 -0.24
CA THR A 57 4.64 8.06 1.08
C THR A 57 3.78 7.24 2.05
N GLU A 58 4.27 7.05 3.27
CA GLU A 58 3.51 6.50 4.40
C GLU A 58 3.01 7.64 5.28
N TRP A 59 1.75 7.54 5.68
CA TRP A 59 1.05 8.52 6.50
C TRP A 59 0.63 7.90 7.82
N ASN A 60 0.81 8.64 8.91
CA ASN A 60 0.20 8.27 10.18
C ASN A 60 -1.30 8.60 10.21
N ASP A 61 -1.95 8.19 11.30
CA ASP A 61 -3.36 8.45 11.61
C ASP A 61 -3.74 9.94 11.67
N LYS A 62 -2.77 10.84 11.87
CA LYS A 62 -2.94 12.30 11.86
C LYS A 62 -2.75 12.92 10.47
N GLY A 63 -2.57 12.11 9.43
CA GLY A 63 -2.33 12.60 8.06
C GLY A 63 -0.98 13.25 7.86
N LYS A 64 0.00 13.02 8.74
CA LYS A 64 1.39 13.47 8.55
C LYS A 64 2.21 12.38 7.88
N ALA A 65 3.03 12.78 6.90
CA ALA A 65 3.99 11.89 6.28
C ALA A 65 5.03 11.44 7.31
N THR A 66 5.24 10.14 7.45
CA THR A 66 6.21 9.54 8.37
C THR A 66 7.40 8.94 7.66
N LYS A 67 7.22 8.53 6.40
CA LYS A 67 8.27 7.91 5.60
C LYS A 67 8.02 8.12 4.12
N ILE A 68 9.08 8.43 3.38
CA ILE A 68 9.08 8.44 1.92
C ILE A 68 10.06 7.36 1.46
N ILE A 69 9.61 6.50 0.54
CA ILE A 69 10.44 5.48 -0.10
C ILE A 69 10.53 5.80 -1.58
N LYS A 70 11.75 5.80 -2.11
CA LYS A 70 12.02 5.85 -3.54
C LYS A 70 12.65 4.54 -3.98
N ARG A 71 12.26 4.03 -5.14
CA ARG A 71 12.75 2.79 -5.73
C ARG A 71 13.32 3.06 -7.11
N THR A 72 14.33 2.28 -7.46
CA THR A 72 14.87 2.18 -8.81
C THR A 72 14.92 0.71 -9.16
N PHE A 73 14.39 0.35 -10.33
CA PHE A 73 14.37 -1.02 -10.82
C PHE A 73 15.38 -1.16 -11.95
N ALA A 74 16.18 -2.23 -11.91
CA ALA A 74 17.04 -2.63 -13.00
C ALA A 74 16.38 -3.81 -13.73
N TYR A 75 16.12 -3.64 -15.02
CA TYR A 75 15.50 -4.65 -15.85
C TYR A 75 16.55 -5.44 -16.62
N ARG A 76 16.42 -6.78 -16.62
CA ARG A 76 17.18 -7.62 -17.53
C ARG A 76 16.65 -7.42 -18.95
N LYS A 77 17.54 -7.43 -19.95
CA LYS A 77 17.13 -7.51 -21.35
C LYS A 77 16.39 -8.83 -21.54
N GLU A 78 15.23 -8.78 -22.18
CA GLU A 78 14.55 -10.01 -22.60
C GLU A 78 15.46 -10.72 -23.59
N GLU A 79 15.82 -11.97 -23.28
CA GLU A 79 16.45 -12.83 -24.26
C GLU A 79 15.40 -13.13 -25.33
N ALA A 80 15.70 -12.78 -26.58
CA ALA A 80 14.83 -13.11 -27.70
C ALA A 80 14.59 -14.63 -27.69
N LYS A 81 13.35 -15.04 -27.44
CA LYS A 81 12.94 -16.44 -27.63
C LYS A 81 13.17 -16.77 -29.11
N LYS A 82 14.14 -17.66 -29.37
CA LYS A 82 14.36 -18.26 -30.69
C LYS A 82 13.18 -19.13 -31.08
#